data_AF-A0A8T7IA91-F1
#
_entry.id   AF-A0A8T7IA91-F1
#
_cell.length_a   1.000
_cell.length_b   1.000
_cell.length_c   1.000
_cell.angle_alpha   90.00
_cell.angle_beta   90.00
_cell.angle_gamma   90.00
#
_symmetry.space_group_name_H-M   'P 1'
#
loop_
_entity.id
_entity.type
_entity.pdbx_description
1 polymer ?
#
loop_
_entity_poly.entity_id
_entity_poly.type
_entity_poly.pdbx_seq_one_letter_code
_entity_poly.pdbx_strand_id
1 'polypeptide(L)'
;MSQFRKLTAYYYTAIASVIIAVATFTYNTWRLEVTESNNNIRTASFRILTELAELEQHIYIAHYDQNPNEGSPRVGWVKVGLIHDLSSLVNKDVYNKTLELKNYWAAHWQKVSDDRGSVDNMVTHIDRVRATVTATLQSLD
;
A
#
# COMPACT_ATOMS: atom_id res chain seq x y z
N MET A 1 9.06 -59.26 27.43
CA MET A 1 8.21 -58.64 26.38
C MET A 1 7.56 -57.30 26.78
N SER A 2 7.14 -57.09 28.05
CA SER A 2 6.47 -55.84 28.50
C SER A 2 7.32 -54.56 28.38
N GLN A 3 8.62 -54.60 28.74
CA GLN A 3 9.51 -53.43 28.70
C GLN A 3 9.79 -52.92 27.27
N PHE A 4 10.00 -53.82 26.31
CA PHE A 4 10.23 -53.46 24.90
C PHE A 4 9.04 -52.70 24.30
N ARG A 5 7.79 -53.15 24.57
CA ARG A 5 6.58 -52.45 24.12
C ARG A 5 6.45 -51.03 24.68
N LYS A 6 6.88 -50.80 25.93
CA LYS A 6 6.89 -49.45 26.53
C LYS A 6 7.91 -48.53 25.85
N LEU A 7 9.10 -49.05 25.54
CA LEU A 7 10.14 -48.30 24.84
C LEU A 7 9.71 -47.92 23.41
N THR A 8 9.12 -48.85 22.67
CA THR A 8 8.61 -48.58 21.31
C THR A 8 7.47 -47.54 21.33
N ALA A 9 6.54 -47.63 22.29
CA ALA A 9 5.48 -46.63 22.45
C ALA A 9 6.04 -45.24 22.76
N TYR A 10 7.06 -45.16 23.63
CA TYR A 10 7.76 -43.91 23.92
C TYR A 10 8.38 -43.28 22.66
N TYR A 11 9.09 -44.07 21.84
CA TYR A 11 9.66 -43.58 20.59
C TYR A 11 8.60 -43.10 19.61
N TYR A 12 7.47 -43.81 19.47
CA TYR A 12 6.35 -43.35 18.63
C TYR A 12 5.78 -42.02 19.13
N THR A 13 5.56 -41.87 20.44
CA THR A 13 5.08 -40.60 20.99
C THR A 13 6.10 -39.47 20.81
N ALA A 14 7.40 -39.76 20.96
CA ALA A 14 8.45 -38.78 20.77
C ALA A 14 8.50 -38.30 19.31
N ILE A 15 8.48 -39.23 18.35
CA ILE A 15 8.45 -38.90 16.92
C ILE A 15 7.18 -38.12 16.56
N ALA A 16 6.02 -38.56 17.05
CA ALA A 16 4.76 -37.86 16.83
C ALA A 16 4.80 -36.43 17.39
N SER A 17 5.33 -36.24 18.60
CA SER A 17 5.51 -34.92 19.22
C SER A 17 6.43 -34.02 18.39
N VAL A 18 7.53 -34.56 17.87
CA VAL A 18 8.45 -33.80 17.00
C VAL A 18 7.75 -33.39 15.70
N ILE A 19 7.02 -34.30 15.05
CA ILE A 19 6.27 -33.99 13.82
C ILE A 19 5.25 -32.89 14.07
N ILE A 20 4.47 -33.00 15.16
CA ILE A 20 3.47 -32.00 15.55
C ILE A 20 4.14 -30.65 15.85
N ALA A 21 5.27 -30.65 16.55
CA ALA A 21 6.01 -29.43 16.87
C ALA A 21 6.51 -28.72 15.61
N VAL A 22 7.09 -29.46 14.66
CA VAL A 22 7.55 -28.91 13.38
C VAL A 22 6.38 -28.36 12.58
N ALA A 23 5.28 -29.10 12.44
CA ALA A 23 4.10 -28.64 11.71
C ALA A 23 3.50 -27.36 12.31
N THR A 24 3.41 -27.29 13.65
CA THR A 24 2.91 -26.12 14.37
C THR A 24 3.82 -24.91 14.16
N PHE A 25 5.13 -25.10 14.23
CA PHE A 25 6.10 -24.04 14.00
C PHE A 25 6.02 -23.51 12.57
N THR A 26 6.02 -24.40 11.56
CA THR A 26 5.89 -24.01 10.15
C THR A 26 4.62 -23.20 9.88
N TYR A 27 3.48 -23.65 10.41
CA TYR A 27 2.22 -22.92 10.28
C TYR A 27 2.29 -21.53 10.92
N ASN A 28 2.85 -21.43 12.13
CA ASN A 28 2.98 -20.15 12.83
C ASN A 28 3.91 -19.17 12.08
N THR A 29 5.03 -19.65 11.53
CA THR A 29 5.95 -18.82 10.74
C THR A 29 5.29 -18.31 9.47
N TRP A 30 4.63 -19.18 8.70
CA TRP A 30 3.91 -18.77 7.50
C TRP A 30 2.81 -17.75 7.80
N ARG A 31 2.02 -17.99 8.86
CA ARG A 31 0.95 -17.06 9.26
C ARG A 31 1.51 -15.71 9.69
N LEU A 32 2.67 -15.69 10.37
CA LEU A 32 3.34 -14.45 10.75
C LEU A 32 3.78 -13.66 9.52
N GLU A 33 4.39 -14.30 8.54
CA GLU A 33 4.85 -13.68 7.29
C GLU A 33 3.68 -13.05 6.52
N VAL A 34 2.56 -13.76 6.39
CA VAL A 34 1.33 -13.22 5.77
C VAL A 34 0.81 -12.00 6.54
N THR A 35 0.78 -12.06 7.88
CA THR A 35 0.32 -10.93 8.71
C THR A 35 1.23 -9.71 8.55
N GLU A 36 2.54 -9.91 8.51
CA GLU A 36 3.52 -8.84 8.33
C GLU A 36 3.40 -8.19 6.95
N SER A 37 3.26 -9.01 5.89
CA SER A 37 3.03 -8.54 4.53
C SER A 37 1.76 -7.68 4.44
N ASN A 38 0.64 -8.16 4.99
CA ASN A 38 -0.63 -7.42 5.01
C ASN A 38 -0.51 -6.11 5.82
N ASN A 39 0.27 -6.10 6.91
CA ASN A 39 0.52 -4.90 7.68
C ASN A 39 1.37 -3.86 6.92
N ASN A 40 2.37 -4.30 6.16
CA ASN A 40 3.17 -3.42 5.31
C ASN A 40 2.31 -2.79 4.22
N ILE A 41 1.50 -3.59 3.52
CA ILE A 41 0.56 -3.10 2.48
C ILE A 41 -0.41 -2.09 3.09
N ARG A 42 -0.99 -2.39 4.27
CA ARG A 42 -1.92 -1.49 4.96
C ARG A 42 -1.27 -0.15 5.33
N THR A 43 -0.05 -0.20 5.86
CA THR A 43 0.68 1.01 6.27
C THR A 43 1.02 1.90 5.07
N ALA A 44 1.55 1.31 3.99
CA ALA A 44 1.83 2.03 2.75
C ALA A 44 0.55 2.61 2.12
N SER A 45 -0.53 1.82 2.11
CA SER A 45 -1.83 2.23 1.56
C SER A 45 -2.41 3.44 2.29
N PHE A 46 -2.44 3.44 3.62
CA PHE A 46 -2.93 4.59 4.38
C PHE A 46 -2.05 5.82 4.18
N ARG A 47 -0.73 5.65 4.09
CA ARG A 47 0.16 6.78 3.78
C ARG A 47 -0.15 7.37 2.41
N ILE A 48 -0.36 6.53 1.38
CA ILE A 48 -0.75 6.99 0.04
C ILE A 48 -2.07 7.76 0.09
N LEU A 49 -3.09 7.25 0.80
CA LEU A 49 -4.39 7.91 0.90
C LEU A 49 -4.30 9.30 1.54
N THR A 50 -3.48 9.45 2.58
CA THR A 50 -3.22 10.74 3.22
C THR A 50 -2.51 11.69 2.27
N GLU A 51 -1.43 11.25 1.60
CA GLU A 51 -0.69 12.10 0.66
C GLU A 51 -1.55 12.52 -0.55
N LEU A 52 -2.47 11.65 -1.02
CA LEU A 52 -3.44 11.98 -2.07
C LEU A 52 -4.41 13.09 -1.62
N ALA A 53 -4.93 13.01 -0.40
CA ALA A 53 -5.81 14.04 0.15
C ALA A 53 -5.07 15.39 0.29
N GLU A 54 -3.84 15.36 0.79
CA GLU A 54 -3.01 16.55 0.90
C GLU A 54 -2.63 17.12 -0.48
N LEU A 55 -2.40 16.28 -1.50
CA LEU A 55 -2.16 16.73 -2.87
C LEU A 55 -3.41 17.40 -3.46
N GLU A 56 -4.60 16.82 -3.25
CA GLU A 56 -5.87 17.40 -3.71
C GLU A 56 -6.11 18.77 -3.06
N GLN A 57 -5.94 18.88 -1.74
CA GLN A 57 -6.01 20.15 -1.04
C GLN A 57 -5.01 21.17 -1.60
N HIS A 58 -3.76 20.74 -1.85
CA HIS A 58 -2.71 21.59 -2.42
C HIS A 58 -3.09 22.13 -3.82
N ILE A 59 -3.69 21.29 -4.66
CA ILE A 59 -4.20 21.69 -5.97
C ILE A 59 -5.32 22.74 -5.83
N TYR A 60 -6.23 22.57 -4.86
CA TYR A 60 -7.29 23.54 -4.62
C TYR A 60 -6.76 24.89 -4.13
N ILE A 61 -5.76 24.90 -3.24
CA ILE A 61 -5.10 26.15 -2.82
C ILE A 61 -4.44 26.84 -4.02
N ALA A 62 -3.78 26.08 -4.90
CA ALA A 62 -3.11 26.63 -6.08
C ALA A 62 -4.09 27.22 -7.11
N HIS A 63 -5.28 26.63 -7.26
CA HIS A 63 -6.26 27.01 -8.30
C HIS A 63 -7.37 27.94 -7.81
N TYR A 64 -7.99 27.63 -6.67
CA TYR A 64 -9.15 28.37 -6.18
C TYR A 64 -8.75 29.51 -5.24
N ASP A 65 -7.77 29.28 -4.37
CA ASP A 65 -7.31 30.29 -3.42
C ASP A 65 -6.26 31.22 -4.03
N GLN A 66 -5.74 30.88 -5.22
CA GLN A 66 -4.74 31.64 -5.97
C GLN A 66 -3.52 32.03 -5.08
N ASN A 67 -3.13 31.11 -4.18
CA ASN A 67 -2.01 31.30 -3.27
C ASN A 67 -0.78 30.53 -3.77
N PRO A 68 0.12 31.15 -4.56
CA PRO A 68 1.26 30.47 -5.17
C PRO A 68 2.35 30.04 -4.17
N ASN A 69 2.35 30.62 -2.96
CA ASN A 69 3.30 30.24 -1.92
C ASN A 69 2.92 28.89 -1.31
N GLU A 70 1.66 28.75 -0.89
CA GLU A 70 1.14 27.50 -0.33
C GLU A 70 0.83 26.47 -1.41
N GLY A 71 0.32 26.90 -2.57
CA GLY A 71 -0.02 26.06 -3.73
C GLY A 71 1.16 25.80 -4.70
N SER A 72 2.41 25.92 -4.24
CA SER A 72 3.59 25.79 -5.10
C SER A 72 3.65 24.43 -5.82
N PRO A 73 3.81 24.38 -7.17
CA PRO A 73 3.92 23.13 -7.91
C PRO A 73 5.08 22.23 -7.47
N ARG A 74 6.11 22.79 -6.82
CA ARG A 74 7.23 22.02 -6.26
C ARG A 74 6.77 21.07 -5.15
N VAL A 75 5.83 21.49 -4.32
CA VAL A 75 5.26 20.64 -3.27
C VAL A 75 4.45 19.51 -3.90
N GLY A 76 3.65 19.81 -4.93
CA GLY A 76 2.90 18.81 -5.67
C GLY A 76 3.79 17.74 -6.31
N TRP A 77 4.93 18.13 -6.89
CA TRP A 77 5.93 17.17 -7.40
C TRP A 77 6.45 16.21 -6.33
N VAL A 78 6.73 16.70 -5.13
CA VAL A 78 7.20 15.86 -4.00
C VAL A 78 6.11 14.88 -3.59
N LYS A 79 4.87 15.34 -3.46
CA LYS A 79 3.72 14.51 -3.08
C LYS A 79 3.44 13.40 -4.09
N VAL A 80 3.35 13.76 -5.37
CA VAL A 80 3.15 12.81 -6.48
C VAL A 80 4.30 11.80 -6.55
N GLY A 81 5.54 12.25 -6.35
CA GLY A 81 6.71 11.37 -6.26
C GLY A 81 6.59 10.34 -5.13
N LEU A 82 6.30 10.81 -3.92
CA LEU A 82 6.16 9.93 -2.75
C LEU A 82 5.00 8.92 -2.92
N ILE A 83 3.86 9.37 -3.44
CA ILE A 83 2.72 8.49 -3.76
C ILE A 83 3.14 7.37 -4.71
N HIS A 84 3.88 7.72 -5.77
CA HIS A 84 4.38 6.74 -6.72
C HIS A 84 5.42 5.80 -6.10
N ASP A 85 6.35 6.30 -5.31
CA ASP A 85 7.41 5.47 -4.73
C ASP A 85 6.84 4.43 -3.75
N LEU A 86 5.88 4.84 -2.91
CA LEU A 86 5.19 3.95 -1.97
C LEU A 86 4.29 2.92 -2.66
N SER A 87 3.77 3.22 -3.86
CA SER A 87 2.84 2.33 -4.56
C SER A 87 3.43 0.96 -4.90
N SER A 88 4.76 0.88 -5.05
CA SER A 88 5.49 -0.36 -5.27
C SER A 88 5.38 -1.35 -4.11
N LEU A 89 5.09 -0.86 -2.89
CA LEU A 89 4.92 -1.67 -1.68
C LEU A 89 3.49 -2.20 -1.52
N VAL A 90 2.54 -1.74 -2.35
CA VAL A 90 1.12 -2.08 -2.25
C VAL A 90 0.79 -3.20 -3.22
N ASN A 91 0.75 -2.91 -4.52
CA ASN A 91 0.66 -3.90 -5.60
C ASN A 91 0.88 -3.22 -6.96
N LYS A 92 0.86 -4.03 -8.02
CA LYS A 92 1.07 -3.58 -9.40
C LYS A 92 -0.03 -2.65 -9.91
N ASP A 93 -1.28 -2.83 -9.50
CA ASP A 93 -2.40 -2.03 -9.98
C ASP A 93 -2.34 -0.61 -9.43
N VAL A 94 -2.07 -0.48 -8.13
CA VAL A 94 -1.82 0.82 -7.48
C VAL A 94 -0.61 1.49 -8.13
N TYR A 95 0.48 0.76 -8.39
CA TYR A 95 1.66 1.29 -9.08
C TYR A 95 1.34 1.87 -10.47
N ASN A 96 0.55 1.15 -11.27
CA ASN A 96 0.18 1.65 -12.60
C ASN A 96 -0.68 2.91 -12.51
N LYS A 97 -1.60 2.99 -11.54
CA LYS A 97 -2.46 4.16 -11.35
C LYS A 97 -1.70 5.38 -10.80
N THR A 98 -0.73 5.18 -9.92
CA THR A 98 0.13 6.28 -9.46
C THR A 98 1.07 6.75 -10.57
N LEU A 99 1.52 5.86 -11.45
CA LEU A 99 2.30 6.23 -12.64
C LEU A 99 1.47 7.06 -13.62
N GLU A 100 0.21 6.68 -13.87
CA GLU A 100 -0.72 7.50 -14.66
C GLU A 100 -0.89 8.91 -14.06
N LEU A 101 -1.13 9.01 -12.75
CA LEU A 101 -1.21 10.28 -12.02
C LEU A 101 0.09 11.10 -12.16
N LYS A 102 1.24 10.46 -11.99
CA LYS A 102 2.56 11.11 -12.09
C LYS A 102 2.83 11.65 -13.49
N ASN A 103 2.49 10.88 -14.52
CA ASN A 103 2.63 11.32 -15.91
C ASN A 103 1.67 12.48 -16.23
N TYR A 104 0.44 12.43 -15.71
CA TYR A 104 -0.50 13.52 -15.88
C TYR A 104 -0.02 14.81 -15.21
N TRP A 105 0.49 14.72 -13.97
CA TRP A 105 1.16 15.83 -13.27
C TRP A 105 2.33 16.38 -14.07
N ALA A 106 3.22 15.51 -14.57
CA ALA A 106 4.38 15.92 -15.36
C ALA A 106 4.00 16.76 -16.58
N ALA A 107 2.90 16.41 -17.25
CA ALA A 107 2.43 17.11 -18.43
C ALA A 107 1.65 18.40 -18.14
N HIS A 108 1.00 18.52 -16.97
CA HIS A 108 0.01 19.57 -16.72
C HIS A 108 0.29 20.47 -15.51
N TRP A 109 1.33 20.23 -14.71
CA TRP A 109 1.60 20.99 -13.48
C TRP A 109 1.65 22.52 -13.68
N GLN A 110 2.07 22.99 -14.85
CA GLN A 110 2.13 24.43 -15.18
C GLN A 110 0.75 25.08 -15.31
N LYS A 111 -0.28 24.28 -15.60
CA LYS A 111 -1.65 24.73 -15.84
C LYS A 111 -2.56 24.57 -14.62
N VAL A 112 -2.05 23.98 -13.54
CA VAL A 112 -2.84 23.69 -12.33
C VAL A 112 -3.44 24.96 -11.71
N SER A 113 -2.78 26.10 -11.82
CA SER A 113 -3.30 27.38 -11.30
C SER A 113 -4.38 28.02 -12.18
N ASP A 114 -4.35 27.78 -13.50
CA ASP A 114 -5.09 28.60 -14.46
C ASP A 114 -6.15 27.82 -15.26
N ASP A 115 -6.09 26.49 -15.30
CA ASP A 115 -6.96 25.65 -16.11
C ASP A 115 -7.78 24.69 -15.24
N ARG A 116 -9.07 25.02 -15.09
CA ARG A 116 -10.03 24.17 -14.38
C ARG A 116 -10.13 22.78 -14.98
N GLY A 117 -10.03 22.65 -16.31
CA GLY A 117 -10.06 21.34 -16.97
C GLY A 117 -8.88 20.46 -16.56
N SER A 118 -7.70 21.06 -16.39
CA SER A 118 -6.52 20.37 -15.85
C SER A 118 -6.72 19.94 -14.40
N VAL A 119 -7.38 20.76 -13.57
CA VAL A 119 -7.65 20.44 -12.16
C VAL A 119 -8.65 19.31 -12.04
N ASP A 120 -9.79 19.38 -12.73
CA ASP A 120 -10.84 18.35 -12.67
C ASP A 120 -10.31 16.97 -13.14
N ASN A 121 -9.48 16.96 -14.18
CA ASN A 121 -8.81 15.74 -14.64
C ASN A 121 -7.75 15.25 -13.64
N MET A 122 -7.01 16.14 -12.98
CA MET A 122 -6.07 15.76 -11.92
C MET A 122 -6.78 15.08 -10.75
N VAL A 123 -7.89 15.65 -10.30
CA VAL A 123 -8.75 15.08 -9.24
C VAL A 123 -9.27 13.71 -9.67
N THR A 124 -9.68 13.56 -10.93
CA THR A 124 -10.09 12.24 -11.48
C THR A 124 -8.96 11.20 -11.39
N HIS A 125 -7.71 11.59 -11.66
CA HIS A 125 -6.56 10.69 -11.49
C HIS A 125 -6.33 10.34 -10.00
N ILE A 126 -6.46 11.31 -9.09
CA ILE A 126 -6.38 11.10 -7.64
C ILE A 126 -7.45 10.09 -7.18
N ASP A 127 -8.70 10.25 -7.63
CA ASP A 127 -9.82 9.36 -7.29
C ASP A 127 -9.61 7.93 -7.78
N ARG A 128 -9.04 7.75 -8.98
CA ARG A 128 -8.70 6.42 -9.49
C ARG A 128 -7.65 5.71 -8.62
N VAL A 129 -6.62 6.43 -8.18
CA VAL A 129 -5.64 5.86 -7.25
C VAL A 129 -6.31 5.50 -5.93
N ARG A 130 -7.10 6.42 -5.36
CA ARG A 130 -7.86 6.21 -4.11
C ARG A 130 -8.72 4.96 -4.18
N ALA A 131 -9.53 4.80 -5.23
CA ALA A 131 -10.37 3.63 -5.44
C ALA A 131 -9.56 2.33 -5.53
N THR A 132 -8.42 2.35 -6.24
CA THR A 132 -7.55 1.16 -6.41
C THR A 132 -6.88 0.77 -5.08
N VAL A 133 -6.43 1.75 -4.30
CA VAL A 133 -5.87 1.52 -2.96
C VAL A 133 -6.94 0.96 -2.01
N THR A 134 -8.15 1.52 -2.02
CA THR A 134 -9.25 1.02 -1.19
C THR A 134 -9.65 -0.40 -1.57
N ALA A 135 -9.72 -0.73 -2.87
CA ALA A 135 -9.99 -2.10 -3.32
C ALA A 135 -8.90 -3.08 -2.84
N THR A 136 -7.64 -2.66 -2.85
CA THR A 136 -6.53 -3.46 -2.32
C THR A 136 -6.66 -3.71 -0.82
N LEU A 137 -7.01 -2.68 -0.05
CA LEU A 137 -7.23 -2.82 1.39
C LEU A 137 -8.38 -3.78 1.72
N GLN A 138 -9.42 -3.80 0.90
CA GLN A 138 -10.57 -4.69 1.04
C GLN A 138 -10.25 -6.16 0.72
N SER A 139 -9.16 -6.43 -0.02
CA SER A 139 -8.74 -7.77 -0.38
C SER A 139 -7.67 -8.36 0.54
N LEU A 140 -7.26 -7.65 1.60
CA LEU A 140 -6.31 -8.18 2.57
C LEU A 140 -7.02 -9.08 3.58
N ASP A 141 -6.47 -10.28 3.77
CA ASP A 141 -6.96 -11.29 4.74
C ASP A 141 -6.38 -11.10 6.17
#